data_AF-A0A932BGW5-F1
#
_entry.id   AF-A0A932BGW5-F1
#
_cell.length_a   1.000
_cell.length_b   1.000
_cell.length_c   1.000
_cell.angle_alpha   90.00
_cell.angle_beta   90.00
_cell.angle_gamma   90.00
#
_symmetry.space_group_name_H-M   'P 1'
#
loop_
_entity.id
_entity.type
_entity.pdbx_description
1 polymer ?
#
loop_
_entity_poly.entity_id
_entity_poly.type
_entity_poly.pdbx_seq_one_letter_code
_entity_poly.pdbx_strand_id
1 'polypeptide(L)'
;MTTSTSLQLGLDDLLADLVHARRHGELGRLALLAYCDVRGWARQAGEAGVAQRSAALFTEHPCISRDAFLAQMDGLIVDLEQLRVRLFGRAVANRFWHTQQAQRQPFVHH
;
A
#
# COMPACT_ATOMS: atom_id res chain seq x y z
N MET A 1 -6.04 12.38 16.91
CA MET A 1 -4.95 12.52 15.90
C MET A 1 -4.03 11.30 15.84
N THR A 2 -4.01 10.39 16.82
CA THR A 2 -3.15 9.19 16.86
C THR A 2 -3.60 8.05 15.95
N THR A 3 -4.89 8.00 15.58
CA THR A 3 -5.48 6.93 14.78
C THR A 3 -5.02 6.96 13.32
N SER A 4 -4.92 8.14 12.70
CA SER A 4 -4.47 8.27 11.30
C SER A 4 -3.00 7.87 11.14
N THR A 5 -2.13 8.30 12.06
CA THR A 5 -0.70 7.90 12.06
C THR A 5 -0.53 6.40 12.32
N SER A 6 -1.30 5.83 13.24
CA SER A 6 -1.28 4.39 13.51
C SER A 6 -1.74 3.57 12.30
N LEU A 7 -2.78 4.02 11.60
CA LEU A 7 -3.25 3.40 10.36
C LEU A 7 -2.22 3.49 9.24
N GLN A 8 -1.51 4.62 9.11
CA GLN A 8 -0.45 4.78 8.12
C GLN A 8 0.71 3.82 8.39
N LEU A 9 1.22 3.80 9.63
CA LEU A 9 2.31 2.90 10.02
C LEU A 9 1.94 1.43 9.84
N GLY A 10 0.72 1.04 10.23
CA GLY A 10 0.23 -0.32 10.01
C GLY A 10 0.16 -0.70 8.53
N LEU A 11 -0.19 0.23 7.64
CA LEU A 11 -0.16 -0.03 6.20
C LEU A 11 1.28 -0.16 5.66
N ASP A 12 2.19 0.68 6.15
CA ASP A 12 3.60 0.65 5.76
C ASP A 12 4.26 -0.68 6.18
N ASP A 13 3.99 -1.15 7.41
CA ASP A 13 4.47 -2.45 7.90
C ASP A 13 3.90 -3.61 7.07
N LEU A 14 2.60 -3.58 6.76
CA LEU A 14 1.96 -4.61 5.93
C LEU A 14 2.54 -4.66 4.51
N LEU A 15 2.78 -3.50 3.89
CA LEU A 15 3.42 -3.42 2.58
C LEU A 15 4.84 -3.97 2.62
N ALA A 16 5.62 -3.65 3.66
CA ALA A 16 6.97 -4.17 3.83
C ALA A 16 6.97 -5.70 3.95
N ASP A 17 6.05 -6.25 4.74
CA ASP A 17 5.91 -7.69 4.93
C ASP A 17 5.46 -8.42 3.66
N LEU A 18 4.50 -7.86 2.93
CA LEU A 18 4.04 -8.42 1.64
C LEU A 18 5.17 -8.43 0.61
N VAL A 19 5.90 -7.33 0.45
CA VAL A 19 7.04 -7.24 -0.47
C VAL A 19 8.15 -8.20 -0.06
N HIS A 20 8.43 -8.31 1.23
CA HIS A 20 9.43 -9.25 1.74
C HIS A 20 9.04 -10.70 1.44
N ALA A 21 7.83 -11.11 1.80
CA ALA A 21 7.32 -12.47 1.53
C ALA A 21 7.27 -12.76 0.03
N ARG A 22 6.93 -11.76 -0.80
CA ARG A 22 6.91 -11.86 -2.26
C ARG A 22 8.27 -12.14 -2.87
N ARG A 23 9.33 -11.48 -2.37
CA ARG A 23 10.72 -11.68 -2.82
C ARG A 23 11.27 -13.06 -2.44
N HIS A 24 10.89 -13.57 -1.28
CA HIS A 24 11.34 -14.88 -0.78
C HIS A 24 10.43 -16.03 -1.26
N GLY A 25 9.32 -15.72 -1.93
CA GLY A 25 8.40 -16.71 -2.48
C GLY A 25 7.60 -17.46 -1.41
N GLU A 26 7.37 -16.83 -0.26
CA GLU A 26 6.67 -17.41 0.89
C GLU A 26 5.14 -17.40 0.68
N LEU A 27 4.66 -18.36 -0.11
CA LEU A 27 3.25 -18.40 -0.56
C LEU A 27 2.25 -18.44 0.61
N GLY A 28 2.53 -19.26 1.63
CA GLY A 28 1.66 -19.37 2.81
C GLY A 28 1.60 -18.07 3.62
N ARG A 29 2.74 -17.36 3.74
CA ARG A 29 2.82 -16.07 4.43
C ARG A 29 2.09 -14.98 3.65
N LEU A 30 2.28 -14.93 2.33
CA LEU A 30 1.53 -14.02 1.44
C LEU A 30 0.02 -14.22 1.57
N ALA A 31 -0.44 -15.48 1.57
CA ALA A 31 -1.85 -15.80 1.72
C ALA A 31 -2.41 -15.32 3.07
N LEU A 32 -1.67 -15.54 4.16
CA LEU A 32 -2.06 -15.10 5.49
C LEU A 32 -2.13 -13.57 5.58
N LEU A 33 -1.08 -12.87 5.14
CA LEU A 33 -1.00 -11.41 5.18
C LEU A 33 -2.14 -10.77 4.36
N ALA A 34 -2.39 -11.27 3.16
CA ALA A 34 -3.45 -10.76 2.30
C ALA A 34 -4.86 -11.05 2.86
N TYR A 35 -5.12 -12.26 3.36
CA TYR A 35 -6.46 -12.59 3.83
C TYR A 35 -6.78 -12.02 5.22
N CYS A 36 -5.84 -12.13 6.17
CA CYS A 36 -6.06 -11.75 7.56
C CYS A 36 -5.74 -10.27 7.78
N ASP A 37 -4.52 -9.86 7.44
CA ASP A 37 -3.99 -8.60 7.95
C ASP A 37 -4.41 -7.41 7.09
N VAL A 38 -4.40 -7.55 5.75
CA VAL A 38 -4.96 -6.54 4.84
C VAL A 38 -6.45 -6.31 5.11
N ARG A 39 -7.21 -7.38 5.40
CA ARG A 39 -8.64 -7.28 5.72
C ARG A 39 -8.88 -6.63 7.08
N GLY A 40 -8.06 -6.95 8.08
CA GLY A 40 -8.09 -6.32 9.39
C GLY A 40 -7.83 -4.83 9.31
N TRP A 41 -6.74 -4.46 8.63
CA TRP A 41 -6.37 -3.07 8.41
C TRP A 41 -7.43 -2.30 7.61
N ALA A 42 -7.92 -2.87 6.51
CA ALA A 42 -8.92 -2.22 5.65
C ALA A 42 -10.23 -1.92 6.39
N ARG A 43 -10.66 -2.81 7.30
CA ARG A 43 -11.81 -2.56 8.18
C ARG A 43 -11.55 -1.39 9.13
N GLN A 44 -10.36 -1.31 9.72
CA GLN A 44 -9.98 -0.21 10.61
C GLN A 44 -9.85 1.13 9.87
N ALA A 45 -9.43 1.11 8.60
CA ALA A 45 -9.32 2.28 7.74
C ALA A 45 -10.65 2.71 7.08
N GLY A 46 -11.72 1.93 7.22
CA GLY A 46 -13.00 2.18 6.55
C GLY A 46 -13.04 1.81 5.05
N GLU A 47 -12.01 1.12 4.56
CA GLU A 47 -11.83 0.74 3.16
C GLU A 47 -12.44 -0.64 2.86
N ALA A 48 -13.76 -0.75 3.01
CA ALA A 48 -14.48 -2.02 2.84
C ALA A 48 -14.28 -2.67 1.45
N GLY A 49 -14.07 -1.85 0.41
CA GLY A 49 -13.79 -2.37 -0.94
C GLY A 49 -12.47 -3.12 -1.04
N VAL A 50 -11.44 -2.69 -0.31
CA VAL A 50 -10.13 -3.37 -0.24
C VAL A 50 -10.25 -4.67 0.55
N ALA A 51 -10.99 -4.63 1.66
CA ALA A 51 -11.28 -5.81 2.46
C ALA A 51 -12.02 -6.91 1.66
N GLN A 52 -12.96 -6.51 0.80
CA GLN A 52 -13.72 -7.43 -0.05
C GLN A 52 -12.85 -7.99 -1.18
N ARG A 53 -12.09 -7.14 -1.89
CA ARG A 53 -11.18 -7.60 -2.96
C ARG A 53 -10.13 -8.57 -2.43
N SER A 54 -9.54 -8.28 -1.27
CA SER A 54 -8.55 -9.18 -0.66
C SER A 54 -9.16 -10.53 -0.29
N ALA A 55 -10.40 -10.56 0.19
CA ALA A 55 -11.10 -11.82 0.48
C ALA A 55 -11.43 -12.62 -0.80
N ALA A 56 -11.90 -11.93 -1.85
CA ALA A 56 -12.27 -12.54 -3.13
C ALA A 56 -11.10 -13.28 -3.81
N LEU A 57 -9.87 -12.81 -3.63
CA LEU A 57 -8.65 -13.50 -4.11
C LEU A 57 -8.52 -14.94 -3.61
N PHE A 58 -9.09 -15.25 -2.44
CA PHE A 58 -8.99 -16.58 -1.82
C PHE A 58 -10.27 -17.39 -1.92
N THR A 59 -11.43 -16.73 -2.03
CA THR A 59 -12.73 -17.41 -1.99
C THR A 59 -13.35 -17.63 -3.35
N GLU A 60 -13.04 -16.79 -4.35
CA GLU A 60 -13.74 -16.82 -5.66
C GLU A 60 -12.86 -17.40 -6.77
N HIS A 61 -11.54 -17.21 -6.69
CA HIS A 61 -10.60 -17.67 -7.71
C HIS A 61 -9.50 -18.54 -7.10
N PRO A 62 -9.70 -19.87 -6.96
CA PRO A 62 -8.61 -20.75 -6.58
C PRO A 62 -7.47 -20.63 -7.60
N CYS A 63 -6.28 -20.27 -7.11
CA CYS A 63 -5.13 -20.04 -7.96
C CYS A 63 -4.68 -21.34 -8.62
N ILE A 64 -4.77 -21.39 -9.95
CA ILE A 64 -4.46 -22.59 -10.74
C ILE A 64 -2.93 -22.86 -10.76
N SER A 65 -2.11 -21.84 -10.46
CA SER A 65 -0.66 -21.97 -10.38
C SER A 65 -0.04 -20.99 -9.37
N ARG A 66 1.20 -21.30 -8.97
CA ARG A 66 2.05 -20.41 -8.15
C ARG A 66 2.22 -19.05 -8.80
N ASP A 67 2.52 -19.01 -10.10
CA ASP A 67 2.79 -17.76 -10.80
C ASP A 67 1.52 -16.89 -10.91
N ALA A 68 0.36 -17.52 -11.11
CA ALA A 68 -0.93 -16.83 -11.10
C ALA A 68 -1.25 -16.25 -9.71
N PHE A 69 -0.90 -16.97 -8.64
CA PHE A 69 -1.03 -16.44 -7.28
C PHE A 69 -0.09 -15.24 -7.06
N LEU A 70 1.17 -15.35 -7.45
CA LEU A 70 2.16 -14.29 -7.30
C LEU A 70 1.78 -13.03 -8.08
N ALA A 71 1.26 -13.16 -9.31
CA ALA A 71 0.77 -12.05 -10.10
C ALA A 71 -0.42 -11.32 -9.45
N GLN A 72 -1.33 -12.08 -8.81
CA GLN A 72 -2.42 -11.50 -8.05
C GLN A 72 -1.94 -10.77 -6.78
N MET A 73 -0.93 -11.31 -6.10
CA MET A 73 -0.28 -10.62 -4.97
C MET A 73 0.43 -9.34 -5.41
N ASP A 74 1.08 -9.34 -6.57
CA ASP A 74 1.71 -8.14 -7.13
C ASP A 74 0.66 -7.05 -7.41
N GLY A 75 -0.50 -7.43 -7.96
CA GLY A 75 -1.62 -6.51 -8.15
C GLY A 75 -2.16 -5.94 -6.83
N LEU A 76 -2.32 -6.79 -5.81
CA LEU A 76 -2.76 -6.37 -4.48
C LEU A 76 -1.78 -5.39 -3.83
N ILE A 77 -0.46 -5.63 -3.95
CA ILE A 77 0.58 -4.73 -3.42
C ILE A 77 0.46 -3.35 -4.09
N VAL A 78 0.32 -3.30 -5.42
CA VAL A 78 0.16 -2.04 -6.16
C VAL A 78 -1.10 -1.28 -5.71
N ASP A 79 -2.22 -1.97 -5.55
CA ASP A 79 -3.47 -1.37 -5.05
C ASP A 79 -3.29 -0.74 -3.67
N LEU A 80 -2.59 -1.42 -2.75
CA LEU A 80 -2.32 -0.94 -1.41
C LEU A 80 -1.35 0.25 -1.39
N GLU A 81 -0.34 0.26 -2.27
CA GLU A 81 0.56 1.40 -2.43
C GLU A 81 -0.18 2.65 -2.93
N GLN A 82 -1.05 2.49 -3.92
CA GLN A 82 -1.89 3.58 -4.43
C GLN A 82 -2.85 4.09 -3.34
N LEU A 83 -3.43 3.17 -2.57
CA LEU A 83 -4.29 3.51 -1.44
C LEU A 83 -3.54 4.30 -0.37
N ARG A 84 -2.30 3.91 -0.04
CA ARG A 84 -1.43 4.67 0.88
C ARG A 84 -1.26 6.11 0.41
N VAL A 85 -0.94 6.31 -0.87
CA VAL A 85 -0.78 7.65 -1.45
C VAL A 85 -2.09 8.43 -1.41
N ARG A 86 -3.23 7.78 -1.70
CA ARG A 86 -4.54 8.43 -1.67
C ARG A 86 -4.95 8.87 -0.25
N LEU A 87 -4.75 8.01 0.74
CA LEU A 87 -5.17 8.26 2.13
C LEU A 87 -4.21 9.15 2.90
N PHE A 88 -2.90 9.01 2.66
CA PHE A 88 -1.86 9.67 3.47
C PHE A 88 -0.94 10.59 2.67
N GLY A 89 -0.96 10.54 1.34
CA GLY A 89 -0.12 11.38 0.48
C GLY A 89 -0.42 12.88 0.55
N ARG A 90 -1.58 13.28 1.10
CA ARG A 90 -1.90 14.70 1.34
C ARG A 90 -1.21 15.27 2.60
N ALA A 91 -0.68 14.42 3.48
CA ALA A 91 0.00 14.88 4.71
C ALA A 91 1.47 15.30 4.47
N VAL A 92 2.13 14.81 3.40
CA VAL A 92 3.54 15.13 3.10
C VAL A 92 3.68 16.34 2.15
N ALA A 93 2.69 16.61 1.30
CA ALA A 93 2.73 17.74 0.37
C ALA A 93 2.86 19.09 1.09
N ASN A 94 2.36 19.23 2.33
CA ASN A 94 2.44 20.50 3.06
C ASN A 94 3.80 20.80 3.72
N ARG A 95 4.79 19.90 3.59
CA ARG A 95 6.17 20.13 4.07
C ARG A 95 7.15 20.44 2.94
N PHE A 96 6.76 20.22 1.67
CA PHE A 96 7.65 20.39 0.52
C PHE A 96 7.45 21.70 -0.28
N TRP A 97 6.31 22.39 -0.14
CA TRP A 97 6.09 23.66 -0.85
C TRP A 97 6.76 24.88 -0.22
N HIS A 98 7.19 24.81 1.05
CA HIS A 98 7.80 25.96 1.72
C HIS A 98 9.31 26.14 1.42
N THR A 99 9.96 25.14 0.81
CA THR A 99 11.43 25.15 0.64
C THR A 99 11.90 25.40 -0.80
N GLN A 100 11.00 25.48 -1.79
CA GLN A 100 11.38 25.67 -3.20
C GLN A 100 11.05 27.05 -3.80
N GLN A 101 10.55 28.01 -3.02
CA GLN A 101 10.24 29.36 -3.53
C GLN A 101 11.40 30.37 -3.46
N ALA A 102 12.57 29.99 -2.93
CA ALA A 102 13.68 30.94 -2.70
C ALA A 102 14.77 30.97 -3.79
N GLN A 103 14.66 30.22 -4.90
CA GLN A 103 15.73 30.17 -5.90
C GLN A 103 15.21 30.22 -7.34
N ARG A 104 14.57 31.34 -7.70
CA ARG A 104 14.53 31.81 -9.08
C ARG A 104 14.72 33.33 -9.12
N GLN A 105 15.98 33.77 -9.14
CA GLN A 105 16.34 35.03 -9.79
C GLN A 105 17.06 34.70 -11.11
N PRO A 106 16.75 35.42 -12.21
CA PRO A 106 17.33 35.16 -13.52
C PRO A 106 18.67 35.88 -13.65
N PHE A 107 19.73 35.16 -14.00
CA PHE A 107 20.95 35.79 -14.49
C PHE A 107 20.74 36.16 -15.96
N VAL A 108 20.59 37.47 -16.18
CA VAL A 108 20.74 38.13 -17.49
C VAL A 108 22.24 38.29 -17.72
N HIS A 109 22.76 37.85 -18.86
CA HIS A 109 24.09 38.26 -19.31
C HIS A 109 24.02 38.84 -20.72
N HIS A 110 24.71 39.97 -20.82
CA HIS A 110 24.91 40.91 -21.92
C HIS A 110 25.50 40.31 -23.19
#